data_AF-A0A961C2M5-F1
#
_entry.id   AF-A0A961C2M5-F1
#
_cell.length_a   1.000
_cell.length_b   1.000
_cell.length_c   1.000
_cell.angle_alpha   90.00
_cell.angle_beta   90.00
_cell.angle_gamma   90.00
#
_symmetry.space_group_name_H-M   'P 1'
#
loop_
_entity.id
_entity.type
_entity.pdbx_description
1 polymer ?
#
loop_
_entity_poly.entity_id
_entity_poly.type
_entity_poly.pdbx_seq_one_letter_code
_entity_poly.pdbx_strand_id
1 'polypeptide(L)'
;MKIGEVAERTGLSLRTIRHYDETGLVVPSARTVGGFRMYTEVEVARLLVIKRMKPLGYSLEEMADLLATLDDLGGPWMPDSKHSYGSR
;
A
#
# COMPACT_ATOMS: atom_id res chain seq x y z
N MET A 1 -8.06 -9.45 1.22
CA MET A 1 -8.51 -9.26 -0.18
C MET A 1 -7.52 -9.91 -1.14
N LYS A 2 -8.03 -10.58 -2.18
CA LYS A 2 -7.17 -11.09 -3.26
C LYS A 2 -6.78 -9.97 -4.22
N ILE A 3 -5.74 -10.18 -5.03
CA ILE A 3 -5.28 -9.17 -6.00
C ILE A 3 -6.36 -8.69 -7.00
N GLY A 4 -7.33 -9.54 -7.35
CA GLY A 4 -8.46 -9.17 -8.21
C GLY A 4 -9.36 -8.11 -7.57
N GLU A 5 -9.74 -8.35 -6.32
CA GLU A 5 -10.55 -7.42 -5.52
C GLU A 5 -9.81 -6.09 -5.28
N VAL A 6 -8.49 -6.13 -5.07
CA VAL A 6 -7.66 -4.92 -4.97
C VAL A 6 -7.66 -4.13 -6.29
N ALA A 7 -7.57 -4.81 -7.44
CA ALA A 7 -7.63 -4.16 -8.74
C ALA A 7 -8.96 -3.44 -8.96
N GLU A 8 -10.07 -4.09 -8.61
CA GLU A 8 -11.41 -3.48 -8.67
C GLU A 8 -11.51 -2.24 -7.79
N ARG A 9 -11.04 -2.32 -6.53
CA ARG A 9 -11.12 -1.20 -5.57
C ARG A 9 -10.20 -0.03 -5.91
N THR A 10 -9.00 -0.31 -6.42
CA THR A 10 -8.01 0.73 -6.72
C THR A 10 -8.12 1.27 -8.14
N GLY A 11 -8.78 0.52 -9.04
CA GLY A 11 -8.76 0.77 -10.48
C GLY A 11 -7.38 0.57 -11.12
N LEU A 12 -6.44 -0.06 -10.42
CA LEU A 12 -5.12 -0.41 -10.94
C LEU A 12 -5.18 -1.76 -11.66
N SER A 13 -4.39 -1.92 -12.71
CA SER A 13 -4.26 -3.22 -13.36
C SER A 13 -3.57 -4.24 -12.43
N LEU A 14 -3.88 -5.53 -12.59
CA LEU A 14 -3.18 -6.61 -11.89
C LEU A 14 -1.66 -6.54 -12.12
N ARG A 15 -1.23 -6.13 -13.32
CA ARG A 15 0.19 -5.96 -13.67
C ARG A 15 0.82 -4.86 -12.83
N THR A 16 0.14 -3.73 -12.67
CA THR A 16 0.61 -2.60 -11.87
C THR A 16 0.76 -2.98 -10.40
N ILE A 17 -0.23 -3.70 -9.85
CA ILE A 17 -0.18 -4.16 -8.45
C ILE A 17 0.98 -5.14 -8.23
N ARG A 18 1.18 -6.11 -9.15
CA ARG A 18 2.34 -7.02 -9.09
C ARG A 18 3.67 -6.29 -9.19
N HIS A 19 3.75 -5.29 -10.06
CA HIS A 19 4.95 -4.49 -10.18
C HIS A 19 5.29 -3.74 -8.88
N TYR A 20 4.29 -3.22 -8.17
CA TYR A 20 4.51 -2.58 -6.86
C TYR A 20 4.89 -3.56 -5.75
N ASP A 21 4.42 -4.80 -5.82
CA ASP A 21 4.90 -5.89 -4.96
C ASP A 21 6.34 -6.28 -5.28
N GLU A 22 6.68 -6.48 -6.55
CA GLU A 22 8.02 -6.86 -7.01
C GLU A 22 9.08 -5.78 -6.71
N THR A 23 8.67 -4.51 -6.73
CA THR A 23 9.54 -3.36 -6.38
C THR A 23 9.58 -3.08 -4.88
N GLY A 24 8.81 -3.81 -4.06
CA GLY A 24 8.75 -3.61 -2.61
C GLY A 24 7.95 -2.37 -2.16
N LEU A 25 7.38 -1.60 -3.10
CA LEU A 25 6.56 -0.43 -2.77
C LEU A 25 5.30 -0.79 -1.99
N VAL A 26 4.71 -1.96 -2.28
CA VAL A 26 3.56 -2.50 -1.54
C VAL A 26 3.72 -4.01 -1.37
N VAL A 27 4.01 -4.45 -0.16
CA VAL A 27 4.15 -5.87 0.15
C VAL A 27 2.80 -6.45 0.61
N PRO A 28 2.33 -7.58 0.06
CA PRO A 28 1.12 -8.24 0.53
C PRO A 28 1.30 -8.73 1.96
N SER A 29 0.33 -8.47 2.84
CA SER A 29 0.40 -8.85 4.26
C SER A 29 0.42 -10.35 4.49
N ALA A 30 -0.13 -11.14 3.55
CA ALA A 30 -0.11 -12.58 3.65
C ALA A 30 -0.14 -13.28 2.29
N ARG A 31 0.18 -14.57 2.33
CA ARG A 31 -0.09 -15.50 1.23
C ARG A 31 -0.99 -16.62 1.73
N THR A 32 -1.99 -16.98 0.93
CA THR A 32 -2.82 -18.16 1.22
C THR A 32 -2.02 -19.45 1.04
N VAL A 33 -2.53 -20.57 1.56
CA VAL A 33 -1.97 -21.91 1.36
C VAL A 33 -1.80 -22.26 -0.13
N GLY A 34 -2.68 -21.75 -1.00
CA GLY A 34 -2.58 -21.90 -2.45
C GLY A 34 -1.64 -20.91 -3.16
N GLY A 35 -0.85 -20.12 -2.43
CA GLY A 35 0.11 -19.16 -2.99
C GLY A 35 -0.48 -17.83 -3.46
N PHE A 36 -1.79 -17.58 -3.27
CA PHE A 36 -2.41 -16.30 -3.63
C PHE A 36 -2.00 -15.19 -2.66
N ARG A 37 -1.68 -14.01 -3.21
CA ARG A 37 -1.39 -12.79 -2.46
C ARG A 37 -2.64 -12.22 -1.80
N MET A 38 -2.51 -11.87 -0.53
CA MET A 38 -3.56 -11.28 0.28
C MET A 38 -3.13 -9.89 0.73
N TYR A 39 -4.03 -8.93 0.52
CA TYR A 39 -3.88 -7.53 0.89
C TYR A 39 -4.97 -7.17 1.92
N THR A 40 -4.62 -6.36 2.90
CA THR A 40 -5.53 -5.73 3.86
C THR A 40 -5.91 -4.33 3.37
N GLU A 41 -6.76 -3.64 4.13
CA GLU A 41 -7.10 -2.23 3.89
C GLU A 41 -5.86 -1.32 3.86
N VAL A 42 -4.85 -1.69 4.65
CA VAL A 42 -3.59 -0.93 4.76
C VAL A 42 -2.88 -0.86 3.41
N GLU A 43 -2.68 -2.01 2.75
CA GLU A 43 -2.02 -2.03 1.44
C GLU A 43 -2.89 -1.39 0.35
N VAL A 44 -4.22 -1.51 0.44
CA VAL A 44 -5.13 -0.83 -0.50
C VAL A 44 -5.01 0.68 -0.37
N ALA A 45 -4.99 1.21 0.85
CA ALA A 45 -4.77 2.65 1.09
C ALA A 45 -3.41 3.11 0.57
N ARG A 46 -2.35 2.32 0.81
CA ARG A 46 -1.00 2.58 0.27
C ARG A 46 -1.00 2.64 -1.27
N LEU A 47 -1.66 1.68 -1.94
CA LEU A 47 -1.80 1.67 -3.40
C LEU A 47 -2.54 2.90 -3.95
N LEU A 48 -3.56 3.39 -3.24
CA LEU A 48 -4.29 4.60 -3.63
C LEU A 48 -3.42 5.86 -3.52
N VAL A 49 -2.52 5.92 -2.54
CA VAL A 49 -1.54 7.01 -2.42
C VAL A 49 -0.56 6.96 -3.59
N ILE A 50 0.03 5.79 -3.88
CA ILE A 50 0.93 5.59 -5.03
C ILE A 50 0.27 5.99 -6.35
N LYS A 51 -1.01 5.61 -6.53
CA LYS A 51 -1.80 5.99 -7.71
C LYS A 51 -1.86 7.51 -7.90
N ARG A 52 -1.96 8.29 -6.82
CA ARG A 52 -2.00 9.76 -6.86
C ARG A 52 -0.65 10.40 -7.14
N MET A 53 0.46 9.75 -6.76
CA MET A 53 1.83 10.23 -7.05
C MET A 53 2.19 10.11 -8.53
N LYS A 54 1.70 9.07 -9.21
CA LYS A 54 2.05 8.79 -10.61
C LYS A 54 1.76 9.93 -11.61
N PRO A 55 0.58 10.57 -11.62
CA PRO A 55 0.33 11.71 -12.50
C PRO A 55 1.13 12.97 -12.11
N LEU A 56 1.73 13.01 -10.91
CA LEU A 56 2.56 14.13 -10.46
C LEU A 56 4.03 14.01 -10.91
N GLY A 57 4.38 12.93 -11.62
CA GLY A 57 5.72 12.76 -12.20
C GLY A 57 6.76 12.15 -11.25
N TYR A 58 6.35 11.62 -10.10
CA TYR A 58 7.26 10.94 -9.17
C TYR A 58 7.88 9.71 -9.85
N SER A 59 9.17 9.52 -9.63
CA SER A 59 9.91 8.28 -9.89
C SER A 59 9.56 7.22 -8.84
N LEU A 60 9.93 5.96 -9.10
CA LEU A 60 9.72 4.87 -8.12
C LEU A 60 10.50 5.10 -6.82
N GLU A 61 11.69 5.70 -6.91
CA GLU A 61 12.54 6.02 -5.76
C GLU A 61 11.90 7.11 -4.90
N GLU A 62 11.44 8.21 -5.51
CA GLU A 62 10.75 9.28 -4.78
C GLU A 62 9.42 8.80 -4.15
N MET A 63 8.71 7.87 -4.82
CA MET A 63 7.54 7.23 -4.22
C MET A 63 7.94 6.41 -2.98
N ALA A 64 9.04 5.65 -3.03
CA ALA A 64 9.51 4.85 -1.90
C ALA A 64 9.89 5.74 -0.71
N ASP A 65 10.65 6.81 -0.95
CA ASP A 65 11.08 7.74 0.08
C ASP A 65 9.91 8.46 0.75
N LEU A 66 8.94 8.92 -0.04
CA LEU A 66 7.74 9.56 0.49
C LEU A 66 6.88 8.57 1.29
N LEU A 67 6.75 7.32 0.83
CA LEU A 67 6.03 6.31 1.57
C LEU A 67 6.72 5.96 2.90
N ALA A 68 8.05 5.87 2.93
CA ALA A 68 8.81 5.66 4.16
C ALA A 68 8.61 6.83 5.15
N THR A 69 8.67 8.06 4.64
CA THR A 69 8.38 9.25 5.46
C THR A 69 6.96 9.22 6.03
N LEU A 70 5.98 8.79 5.23
CA LEU A 70 4.60 8.63 5.69
C LEU A 70 4.46 7.49 6.69
N ASP A 71 5.19 6.37 6.55
CA ASP A 71 5.21 5.28 7.54
C ASP A 71 5.66 5.80 8.92
N ASP A 72 6.72 6.61 8.96
CA ASP A 72 7.24 7.23 10.20
C ASP A 72 6.26 8.22 10.84
N LEU A 73 5.42 8.87 10.03
CA LEU A 73 4.39 9.80 10.49
C LEU A 73 3.06 9.11 10.87
N GLY A 74 3.01 7.77 10.87
CA GLY A 74 1.78 7.03 11.15
C GLY A 74 0.76 7.16 10.01
N GLY A 75 1.23 6.99 8.78
CA GLY A 75 0.58 7.39 7.54
C GLY A 75 -0.89 6.98 7.33
N PRO A 76 -1.52 7.48 6.25
CA PRO A 76 -2.98 7.43 6.04
C PRO A 76 -3.58 6.02 5.86
N TRP A 77 -2.74 4.98 5.91
CA TRP A 77 -3.13 3.57 5.86
C TRP A 77 -3.24 2.92 7.25
N MET A 78 -2.90 3.60 8.34
CA MET A 78 -3.13 3.07 9.67
C MET A 78 -4.64 3.03 9.96
N PRO A 79 -5.21 1.88 10.37
CA PRO A 79 -6.57 1.85 10.89
C PRO A 79 -6.64 2.77 12.11
N ASP A 80 -7.78 3.46 12.25
CA ASP A 80 -8.10 4.46 13.27
C ASP A 80 -7.85 3.89 14.69
N SER A 81 -6.59 3.93 15.11
CA SER A 81 -6.13 3.54 16.41
C SER A 81 -6.30 4.78 17.25
N LYS A 82 -7.49 4.86 17.85
CA LYS A 82 -7.81 5.83 18.90
C LYS A 82 -6.57 6.13 19.73
N HIS A 83 -6.27 7.42 19.87
CA HIS A 83 -5.87 8.05 21.12
C HIS A 83 -5.22 7.10 22.14
N SER A 84 -3.90 6.94 22.03
CA SER A 84 -3.06 6.70 23.20
C SER A 84 -1.78 7.51 23.05
N TYR A 85 -1.95 8.84 23.08
CA TYR A 85 -1.00 9.64 23.82
C TYR A 85 -1.20 9.26 25.30
N GLY A 86 -0.34 8.37 25.79
CA GLY A 86 -0.50 7.78 27.11
C GLY A 86 0.72 6.97 27.51
N SER A 87 1.67 7.64 28.15
CA SER A 87 2.78 7.10 28.94
C SER A 87 4.07 6.81 28.18
N ARG A 88 4.97 7.80 28.13
CA ARG A 88 5.95 8.03 29.20
C ARG A 88 6.52 9.45 29.13
#